data_AF-A0A6P3I0R2-F1
#
_entry.id   AF-A0A6P3I0R2-F1
#
_cell.length_a   1.000
_cell.length_b   1.000
_cell.length_c   1.000
_cell.angle_alpha   90.00
_cell.angle_beta   90.00
_cell.angle_gamma   90.00
#
_symmetry.space_group_name_H-M   'P 1'
#
loop_
_entity.id
_entity.type
_entity.pdbx_description
1 polymer ?
#
loop_
_entity_poly.entity_id
_entity_poly.type
_entity_poly.pdbx_seq_one_letter_code
_entity_poly.pdbx_strand_id
1 'polypeptide(L)'
;SGVSSVFPSTLVPESSQLRSAQNCSLRFAFVESQVRWLNPLFKIGDEQKLKQDDMYSVLPDDRSQHLGEELQGYWDQEVLRAKTYKQEPSLMKAIVKCYWKCCLVLGIFTFLEEGTRVVQPIFLGKMVSYIENYDPANSAALQEAYGYAAGLSACVLVWAILHHLYFYHMQRVGMKLRVAVCHMIYCKSLRLSSSAMGKTTTGQIVNLLSNDVNRFDQVAMFLHYLWMGPLQVVAVTALLWKEIGMSCLAGMAVLIILLLLQSCFGMLFSSLRSKTAALTDDRIRTMSEVITGIRTVKMNAWEKSFIDLITRLRRKEISRILKSSYLRGMNLASFFTISKIMIFVTFITNELLDNRITASQVFVVVMLIEALRFSSTLYFPMAVEKVSEAVVSIRRIKNFLLLDEIPQVNTQLPSEGEVMVDMQDFTAFWDEVTDLPFQDHDC
;
A
#
# COMPACT_ATOMS: atom_id res chain seq x y z
N SER A 1 45.87 23.11 -36.34
CA SER A 1 45.56 21.67 -36.16
C SER A 1 44.21 21.60 -35.45
N GLY A 2 43.09 21.49 -36.18
CA GLY A 2 42.46 20.21 -36.54
C GLY A 2 42.18 19.42 -35.25
N VAL A 3 40.94 19.28 -34.77
CA VAL A 3 39.87 18.46 -35.37
C VAL A 3 38.49 18.95 -34.89
N SER A 4 37.58 19.04 -35.86
CA SER A 4 36.13 19.13 -35.75
C SER A 4 35.49 17.93 -35.04
N SER A 5 34.59 18.15 -34.08
CA SER A 5 33.59 17.16 -33.68
C SER A 5 32.19 17.75 -33.69
N VAL A 6 31.46 17.31 -34.72
CA VAL A 6 30.01 17.40 -34.89
C VAL A 6 29.36 16.60 -33.77
N PHE A 7 28.55 17.25 -32.93
CA PHE A 7 27.58 16.57 -32.06
C PHE A 7 26.17 16.90 -32.57
N PRO A 8 25.33 15.90 -32.91
CA PRO A 8 23.98 16.14 -33.33
C PRO A 8 23.10 16.48 -32.11
N SER A 9 22.58 17.70 -32.12
CA SER A 9 21.43 18.12 -31.33
C SER A 9 20.17 17.43 -31.83
N THR A 10 19.88 16.23 -31.34
CA THR A 10 18.58 15.55 -31.53
C THR A 10 18.39 14.50 -30.46
N LEU A 11 17.48 14.75 -29.52
CA LEU A 11 16.59 13.78 -28.85
C LEU A 11 15.67 14.52 -27.84
N VAL A 12 15.00 15.56 -28.33
CA VAL A 12 13.75 16.03 -27.71
C VAL A 12 12.66 15.65 -28.71
N PRO A 13 11.79 14.67 -28.41
CA PRO A 13 10.66 14.42 -29.28
C PRO A 13 9.72 15.63 -29.22
N GLU A 14 9.46 16.24 -30.37
CA GLU A 14 8.47 17.31 -30.54
C GLU A 14 7.10 16.85 -30.02
N SER A 15 6.44 17.77 -29.31
CA SER A 15 5.11 17.64 -28.70
C SER A 15 3.97 17.31 -29.68
N SER A 16 4.25 17.29 -30.99
CA SER A 16 3.30 16.97 -32.07
C SER A 16 3.16 15.47 -32.32
N GLN A 17 4.19 14.64 -32.08
CA GLN A 17 4.09 13.19 -32.30
C GLN A 17 3.28 12.45 -31.23
N LEU A 18 3.18 13.02 -30.02
CA LEU A 18 2.37 12.47 -28.93
C LEU A 18 0.85 12.64 -29.15
N ARG A 19 0.40 13.54 -30.05
CA ARG A 19 -1.04 13.77 -30.31
C ARG A 19 -1.62 12.96 -31.46
N SER A 20 -0.80 12.43 -32.37
CA SER A 20 -1.31 11.68 -33.54
C SER A 20 -1.54 10.19 -33.28
N ALA A 21 -1.03 9.64 -32.18
CA ALA A 21 -1.19 8.24 -31.79
C ALA A 21 -2.50 7.95 -31.03
N GLN A 22 -3.48 8.85 -31.09
CA GLN A 22 -4.69 8.78 -30.26
C GLN A 22 -5.89 8.13 -30.94
N ASN A 23 -5.80 7.72 -32.20
CA ASN A 23 -6.90 7.03 -32.89
C ASN A 23 -6.42 5.78 -33.63
N CYS A 24 -7.00 4.64 -33.23
CA CYS A 24 -7.07 3.37 -33.97
C CYS A 24 -5.88 2.38 -33.88
N SER A 25 -5.61 1.84 -32.68
CA SER A 25 -5.24 0.42 -32.44
C SER A 25 -5.08 0.13 -30.93
N LEU A 26 -6.09 0.50 -30.15
CA LEU A 26 -6.13 0.20 -28.72
C LEU A 26 -6.38 -1.30 -28.52
N ARG A 27 -5.38 -2.05 -28.06
CA ARG A 27 -5.48 -2.97 -26.90
C ARG A 27 -4.31 -3.95 -26.72
N PHE A 28 -3.48 -4.22 -27.73
CA PHE A 28 -2.32 -5.12 -27.57
C PHE A 28 -0.94 -4.42 -27.56
N ALA A 29 -0.79 -3.26 -28.21
CA ALA A 29 0.46 -2.47 -28.17
C ALA A 29 0.70 -1.72 -26.85
N PHE A 30 -0.31 -1.64 -25.98
CA PHE A 30 -0.28 -0.81 -24.76
C PHE A 30 0.60 -1.39 -23.65
N VAL A 31 0.81 -2.71 -23.57
CA VAL A 31 1.66 -3.31 -22.52
C VAL A 31 3.13 -3.32 -22.93
N GLU A 32 3.43 -3.64 -24.19
CA GLU A 32 4.80 -3.51 -24.70
C GLU A 32 5.27 -2.05 -24.64
N SER A 33 4.41 -1.06 -24.92
CA SER A 33 4.81 0.35 -24.82
C SER A 33 5.07 0.84 -23.38
N GLN A 34 4.50 0.19 -22.36
CA GLN A 34 4.60 0.62 -20.95
C GLN A 34 5.92 0.23 -20.27
N VAL A 35 6.67 -0.75 -20.81
CA VAL A 35 7.96 -1.18 -20.23
C VAL A 35 9.11 -1.02 -21.22
N ARG A 36 8.85 -1.02 -22.53
CA ARG A 36 9.90 -0.88 -23.55
C ARG A 36 10.67 0.43 -23.47
N TRP A 37 10.08 1.49 -22.93
CA TRP A 37 10.76 2.77 -22.68
C TRP A 37 11.86 2.68 -21.59
N LEU A 38 11.83 1.63 -20.75
CA LEU A 38 12.90 1.35 -19.77
C LEU A 38 14.10 0.61 -20.40
N ASN A 39 13.93 -0.05 -21.54
CA ASN A 39 15.00 -0.82 -22.18
C ASN A 39 16.30 -0.01 -22.44
N PRO A 40 16.25 1.26 -22.91
CA PRO A 40 17.44 2.08 -23.04
C PRO A 40 18.17 2.29 -21.70
N LEU A 41 17.42 2.54 -20.61
CA LEU A 41 18.00 2.74 -19.28
C LEU A 41 18.64 1.45 -18.75
N PHE A 42 18.00 0.29 -18.97
CA PHE A 42 18.59 -1.00 -18.61
C PHE A 42 19.86 -1.30 -19.40
N LYS A 43 19.89 -0.95 -20.69
CA LYS A 43 21.10 -1.10 -21.51
C LYS A 43 22.25 -0.23 -20.98
N ILE A 44 21.97 1.03 -20.64
CA ILE A 44 22.98 1.92 -20.02
C ILE A 44 23.45 1.35 -18.68
N GLY A 45 22.52 0.83 -17.86
CA GLY A 45 22.83 0.24 -16.55
C GLY A 45 23.62 -1.07 -16.60
N ASP A 46 23.52 -1.82 -17.71
CA ASP A 46 24.31 -3.01 -17.99
C ASP A 46 25.76 -2.64 -18.39
N GLU A 47 25.90 -1.60 -19.22
CA GLU A 47 27.19 -1.14 -19.72
C GLU A 47 27.96 -0.28 -18.70
N GLN A 48 27.27 0.49 -17.87
CA GLN A 48 27.88 1.40 -16.90
C GLN A 48 27.02 1.61 -15.64
N LYS A 49 27.67 2.06 -14.56
CA LYS A 49 26.96 2.48 -13.35
C LYS A 49 26.14 3.75 -13.65
N LEU A 50 24.83 3.67 -13.48
CA LEU A 50 23.89 4.78 -13.68
C LEU A 50 24.26 6.01 -12.85
N LYS A 51 24.23 7.17 -13.49
CA LYS A 51 24.40 8.50 -12.87
C LYS A 51 23.05 9.21 -12.79
N GLN A 52 23.00 10.31 -12.02
CA GLN A 52 21.80 11.11 -11.87
C GLN A 52 21.31 11.71 -13.20
N ASP A 53 22.24 12.07 -14.09
CA ASP A 53 21.93 12.65 -15.40
C ASP A 53 21.30 11.63 -16.38
N ASP A 54 21.48 10.33 -16.13
CA ASP A 54 20.89 9.26 -16.95
C ASP A 54 19.40 9.06 -16.62
N MET A 55 18.90 9.66 -15.54
CA MET A 55 17.52 9.49 -15.07
C MET A 55 16.56 10.39 -15.85
N TYR A 56 15.45 9.80 -16.29
CA TYR A 56 14.39 10.56 -16.96
C TYR A 56 13.75 11.60 -16.03
N SER A 57 13.41 12.75 -16.60
CA SER A 57 12.61 13.76 -15.91
C SER A 57 11.19 13.25 -15.62
N VAL A 58 10.61 13.74 -14.52
CA VAL A 58 9.25 13.37 -14.10
C VAL A 58 8.21 13.92 -15.10
N LEU A 59 7.17 13.12 -15.36
CA LEU A 59 6.04 13.55 -16.20
C LEU A 59 5.38 14.83 -15.64
N PRO A 60 4.90 15.75 -16.50
CA PRO A 60 4.20 16.96 -16.06
C PRO A 60 3.02 16.68 -15.11
N ASP A 61 2.23 15.64 -15.40
CA ASP A 61 1.09 15.21 -14.58
C ASP A 61 1.46 14.67 -13.19
N ASP A 62 2.75 14.34 -13.00
CA ASP A 62 3.27 13.73 -11.78
C ASP A 62 4.13 14.74 -10.98
N ARG A 63 4.14 16.03 -11.38
CA ARG A 63 4.87 17.10 -10.68
C ARG A 63 4.20 17.44 -9.35
N SER A 64 5.03 17.76 -8.36
CA SER A 64 4.60 18.04 -6.99
C SER A 64 3.65 19.23 -6.87
N GLN A 65 3.90 20.29 -7.65
CA GLN A 65 3.06 21.49 -7.62
C GLN A 65 1.61 21.17 -8.03
N HIS A 66 1.42 20.53 -9.18
CA HIS A 66 0.09 20.19 -9.68
C HIS A 66 -0.67 19.26 -8.71
N LEU A 67 -0.05 18.16 -8.32
CA LEU A 67 -0.66 17.17 -7.41
C LEU A 67 -0.96 17.77 -6.03
N GLY A 68 -0.05 18.60 -5.53
CA GLY A 68 -0.17 19.26 -4.24
C GLY A 68 -1.27 20.31 -4.21
N GLU A 69 -1.35 21.17 -5.22
CA GLU A 69 -2.39 22.19 -5.35
C GLU A 69 -3.78 21.55 -5.53
N GLU A 70 -3.89 20.46 -6.31
CA GLU A 70 -5.16 19.75 -6.49
C GLU A 70 -5.69 19.21 -5.15
N LEU A 71 -4.86 18.46 -4.40
CA LEU A 71 -5.28 17.90 -3.11
C LEU A 71 -5.51 18.99 -2.05
N GLN A 72 -4.69 20.04 -2.05
CA GLN A 72 -4.88 21.20 -1.17
C GLN A 72 -6.23 21.87 -1.43
N GLY A 73 -6.64 22.06 -2.69
CA GLY A 73 -7.94 22.63 -3.03
C GLY A 73 -9.12 21.80 -2.51
N TYR A 74 -9.04 20.46 -2.56
CA TYR A 74 -10.05 19.59 -1.96
C TYR A 74 -10.04 19.63 -0.42
N TRP A 75 -8.87 19.77 0.19
CA TRP A 75 -8.73 19.93 1.63
C TRP A 75 -9.34 21.24 2.10
N ASP A 76 -9.04 22.36 1.45
CA ASP A 76 -9.56 23.68 1.80
C ASP A 76 -11.09 23.74 1.70
N GLN A 77 -11.67 23.11 0.67
CA GLN A 77 -13.13 22.93 0.55
C GLN A 77 -13.72 22.14 1.74
N GLU A 78 -13.05 21.07 2.18
CA GLU A 78 -13.52 20.26 3.31
C GLU A 78 -13.37 21.00 4.64
N VAL A 79 -12.32 21.81 4.83
CA VAL A 79 -12.16 22.68 6.01
C VAL A 79 -13.24 23.76 6.04
N LEU A 80 -13.55 24.39 4.90
CA LEU A 80 -14.62 25.39 4.82
C LEU A 80 -16.00 24.78 5.11
N ARG A 81 -16.26 23.59 4.55
CA ARG A 81 -17.47 22.81 4.84
C ARG A 81 -17.57 22.48 6.33
N ALA A 82 -16.49 21.97 6.92
CA ALA A 82 -16.42 21.63 8.34
C ALA A 82 -16.76 22.83 9.25
N LYS A 83 -16.24 24.03 8.92
CA LYS A 83 -16.60 25.28 9.61
C LYS A 83 -18.08 25.62 9.47
N THR A 84 -18.64 25.48 8.28
CA THR A 84 -20.06 25.80 7.99
C THR A 84 -21.02 24.89 8.76
N TYR A 85 -20.72 23.58 8.81
CA TYR A 85 -21.58 22.58 9.44
C TYR A 85 -21.20 22.27 10.90
N LYS A 86 -20.24 22.99 11.49
CA LYS A 86 -19.69 22.74 12.84
C LYS A 86 -19.27 21.27 13.07
N GLN A 87 -18.63 20.67 12.07
CA GLN A 87 -18.12 19.29 12.13
C GLN A 87 -16.59 19.28 12.06
N GLU A 88 -15.97 18.19 12.50
CA GLU A 88 -14.53 18.01 12.28
C GLU A 88 -14.22 17.76 10.80
N PRO A 89 -13.22 18.44 10.21
CA PRO A 89 -12.79 18.17 8.84
C PRO A 89 -12.16 16.78 8.74
N SER A 90 -12.36 16.10 7.61
CA SER A 90 -11.83 14.76 7.37
C SER A 90 -10.90 14.73 6.16
N LEU A 91 -9.59 14.52 6.42
CA LEU A 91 -8.59 14.40 5.35
C LEU A 91 -8.88 13.19 4.45
N MET A 92 -9.43 12.11 5.00
CA MET A 92 -9.81 10.93 4.23
C MET A 92 -10.88 11.27 3.18
N LYS A 93 -11.86 12.13 3.50
CA LYS A 93 -12.88 12.57 2.54
C LYS A 93 -12.28 13.40 1.41
N ALA A 94 -11.34 14.30 1.71
CA ALA A 94 -10.64 15.10 0.70
C ALA A 94 -9.83 14.20 -0.25
N ILE A 95 -9.07 13.24 0.30
CA ILE A 95 -8.30 12.27 -0.49
C ILE A 95 -9.22 11.44 -1.40
N VAL A 96 -10.32 10.89 -0.85
CA VAL A 96 -11.27 10.10 -1.64
C VAL A 96 -11.88 10.95 -2.75
N LYS A 97 -12.31 12.19 -2.46
CA LYS A 97 -12.92 13.08 -3.47
C LYS A 97 -11.92 13.47 -4.57
N CYS A 98 -10.63 13.56 -4.27
CA CYS A 98 -9.59 13.82 -5.26
C CYS A 98 -9.35 12.60 -6.18
N TYR A 99 -9.21 11.40 -5.61
CA TYR A 99 -8.73 10.22 -6.35
C TYR A 99 -9.81 9.19 -6.74
N TRP A 100 -11.09 9.36 -6.35
CA TRP A 100 -12.12 8.33 -6.55
C TRP A 100 -12.32 7.90 -8.00
N LYS A 101 -12.19 8.81 -8.97
CA LYS A 101 -12.37 8.48 -10.40
C LYS A 101 -11.32 7.47 -10.86
N CYS A 102 -10.06 7.74 -10.53
CA CYS A 102 -8.95 6.84 -10.82
C CYS A 102 -9.12 5.51 -10.10
N CYS A 103 -9.45 5.54 -8.80
CA CYS A 103 -9.70 4.32 -8.02
C CYS A 103 -10.88 3.50 -8.59
N LEU A 104 -11.95 4.13 -9.05
CA LEU A 104 -13.10 3.43 -9.61
C LEU A 104 -12.75 2.70 -10.92
N VAL A 105 -12.03 3.38 -11.82
CA VAL A 105 -11.55 2.77 -13.06
C VAL A 105 -10.63 1.58 -12.76
N LEU A 106 -9.67 1.75 -11.84
CA LEU A 106 -8.77 0.67 -11.43
C LEU A 106 -9.50 -0.49 -10.74
N GLY A 107 -10.56 -0.21 -9.98
CA GLY A 107 -11.41 -1.23 -9.38
C GLY A 107 -12.10 -2.11 -10.42
N ILE A 108 -12.52 -1.54 -11.56
CA ILE A 108 -13.06 -2.32 -12.69
C ILE A 108 -11.98 -3.23 -13.29
N PHE A 109 -10.74 -2.74 -13.44
CA PHE A 109 -9.63 -3.57 -13.90
C PHE A 109 -9.35 -4.73 -12.95
N THR A 110 -9.35 -4.51 -11.63
CA THR A 110 -9.18 -5.58 -10.63
C THR A 110 -10.33 -6.60 -10.69
N PHE A 111 -11.57 -6.13 -10.91
CA PHE A 111 -12.71 -7.02 -11.06
C PHE A 111 -12.57 -7.92 -12.29
N LEU A 112 -12.15 -7.37 -13.42
CA LEU A 112 -11.89 -8.14 -14.65
C LEU A 112 -10.72 -9.11 -14.45
N GLU A 113 -9.64 -8.68 -13.80
CA GLU A 113 -8.48 -9.51 -13.50
C GLU A 113 -8.88 -10.74 -12.69
N GLU A 114 -9.52 -10.55 -11.53
CA GLU A 114 -9.94 -11.68 -10.69
C GLU A 114 -11.05 -12.52 -11.35
N GLY A 115 -11.92 -11.89 -12.15
CA GLY A 115 -12.90 -12.60 -12.98
C GLY A 115 -12.22 -13.59 -13.93
N THR A 116 -11.20 -13.15 -14.68
CA THR A 116 -10.47 -14.04 -15.59
C THR A 116 -9.75 -15.17 -14.85
N ARG A 117 -9.22 -14.90 -13.66
CA ARG A 117 -8.57 -15.90 -12.81
C ARG A 117 -9.53 -17.00 -12.36
N VAL A 118 -10.76 -16.65 -12.02
CA VAL A 118 -11.80 -17.61 -11.60
C VAL A 118 -12.36 -18.42 -12.78
N VAL A 119 -12.33 -17.86 -14.00
CA VAL A 119 -12.81 -18.54 -15.21
C VAL A 119 -11.80 -19.57 -15.74
N GLN A 120 -10.49 -19.36 -15.56
CA GLN A 120 -9.43 -20.27 -16.02
C GLN A 120 -9.66 -21.76 -15.63
N PRO A 121 -9.95 -22.09 -14.36
CA PRO A 121 -10.27 -23.47 -13.94
C PRO A 121 -11.41 -24.12 -14.72
N ILE A 122 -12.44 -23.36 -15.11
CA ILE A 122 -13.63 -23.88 -15.79
C ILE A 122 -13.27 -24.34 -17.20
N PHE A 123 -12.53 -23.52 -17.95
CA PHE A 123 -12.06 -23.90 -19.29
C PHE A 123 -11.18 -25.15 -19.24
N LEU A 124 -10.28 -25.22 -18.26
CA LEU A 124 -9.41 -26.37 -18.12
C LEU A 124 -10.18 -27.62 -17.71
N GLY A 125 -11.19 -27.50 -16.84
CA GLY A 125 -12.11 -28.59 -16.52
C GLY A 125 -12.84 -29.15 -17.73
N LYS A 126 -13.32 -28.28 -18.63
CA LYS A 126 -13.96 -28.71 -19.89
C LYS A 126 -13.00 -29.42 -20.83
N MET A 127 -11.74 -28.97 -20.89
CA MET A 127 -10.70 -29.69 -21.65
C MET A 127 -10.42 -31.07 -21.06
N VAL A 128 -10.34 -31.21 -19.73
CA VAL A 128 -10.17 -32.51 -19.07
C VAL A 128 -11.38 -33.41 -19.35
N SER A 129 -12.60 -32.87 -19.30
CA SER A 129 -13.83 -33.61 -19.59
C SER A 129 -13.89 -34.13 -21.03
N TYR A 130 -13.35 -33.37 -21.99
CA TYR A 130 -13.19 -33.83 -23.37
C TYR A 130 -12.24 -35.03 -23.48
N ILE A 131 -11.12 -35.01 -22.75
CA ILE A 131 -10.15 -36.13 -22.73
C ILE A 131 -10.75 -37.37 -22.06
N GLU A 132 -11.51 -37.19 -20.99
CA GLU A 132 -12.21 -38.29 -20.29
C GLU A 132 -13.23 -38.99 -21.19
N ASN A 133 -13.95 -38.23 -22.02
CA ASN A 133 -15.03 -38.72 -22.88
C ASN A 133 -14.62 -38.71 -24.36
N TYR A 134 -13.34 -38.96 -24.65
CA TYR A 134 -12.81 -38.86 -25.99
C TYR A 134 -13.49 -39.86 -26.94
N ASP A 135 -14.11 -39.34 -27.99
CA ASP A 135 -14.72 -40.11 -29.08
C ASP A 135 -14.07 -39.73 -30.43
N PRO A 136 -13.34 -40.63 -31.09
CA PRO A 136 -12.66 -40.36 -32.35
C PRO A 136 -13.61 -40.06 -33.52
N ALA A 137 -14.89 -40.39 -33.43
CA ALA A 137 -15.88 -40.09 -34.47
C ALA A 137 -16.47 -38.67 -34.35
N ASN A 138 -16.30 -38.00 -33.20
CA ASN A 138 -16.95 -36.74 -32.91
C ASN A 138 -16.06 -35.52 -33.21
N SER A 139 -15.99 -35.16 -34.49
CA SER A 139 -15.23 -33.99 -34.96
C SER A 139 -15.71 -32.65 -34.35
N ALA A 140 -16.98 -32.55 -33.93
CA ALA A 140 -17.52 -31.36 -33.29
C ALA A 140 -16.97 -31.15 -31.87
N ALA A 141 -16.85 -32.23 -31.09
CA ALA A 141 -16.26 -32.18 -29.75
C ALA A 141 -14.78 -31.77 -29.78
N LEU A 142 -14.04 -32.20 -30.81
CA LEU A 142 -12.66 -31.78 -31.03
C LEU A 142 -12.55 -30.26 -31.31
N GLN A 143 -13.46 -29.71 -32.11
CA GLN A 143 -13.50 -28.26 -32.36
C GLN A 143 -13.85 -27.47 -31.09
N GLU A 144 -14.77 -27.99 -30.28
CA GLU A 144 -15.14 -27.39 -28.99
C GLU A 144 -13.94 -27.36 -28.01
N ALA A 145 -13.17 -28.46 -27.96
CA ALA A 145 -11.96 -28.56 -27.16
C ALA A 145 -10.87 -27.57 -27.59
N TYR A 146 -10.68 -27.36 -28.90
CA TYR A 146 -9.79 -26.30 -29.40
C TYR A 146 -10.31 -24.91 -29.02
N GLY A 147 -11.62 -24.69 -29.04
CA GLY A 147 -12.23 -23.46 -28.54
C GLY A 147 -11.94 -23.19 -27.07
N TYR A 148 -12.05 -24.21 -26.22
CA TYR A 148 -11.70 -24.11 -24.79
C TYR A 148 -10.20 -23.88 -24.56
N ALA A 149 -9.32 -24.52 -25.33
CA ALA A 149 -7.88 -24.29 -25.26
C ALA A 149 -7.49 -22.86 -25.67
N ALA A 150 -8.10 -22.35 -26.74
CA ALA A 150 -7.92 -20.97 -27.17
C ALA A 150 -8.45 -19.98 -26.12
N GLY A 151 -9.62 -20.27 -25.54
CA GLY A 151 -10.22 -19.50 -24.44
C GLY A 151 -9.34 -19.45 -23.20
N LEU A 152 -8.78 -20.60 -22.78
CA LEU A 152 -7.85 -20.68 -21.66
C LEU A 152 -6.57 -19.86 -21.92
N SER A 153 -5.98 -20.01 -23.10
CA SER A 153 -4.78 -19.26 -23.50
C SER A 153 -5.04 -17.75 -23.50
N ALA A 154 -6.19 -17.32 -24.04
CA ALA A 154 -6.62 -15.93 -24.00
C ALA A 154 -6.84 -15.43 -22.57
N CYS A 155 -7.46 -16.22 -21.69
CA CYS A 155 -7.67 -15.85 -20.28
C CYS A 155 -6.35 -15.65 -19.53
N VAL A 156 -5.34 -16.50 -19.75
CA VAL A 156 -4.02 -16.35 -19.13
C VAL A 156 -3.32 -15.08 -19.61
N LEU A 157 -3.37 -14.80 -20.92
CA LEU A 157 -2.76 -13.60 -21.50
C LEU A 157 -3.46 -12.32 -21.01
N VAL A 158 -4.79 -12.30 -21.01
CA VAL A 158 -5.58 -11.17 -20.52
C VAL A 158 -5.32 -10.96 -19.03
N TRP A 159 -5.28 -12.02 -18.22
CA TRP A 159 -4.94 -11.92 -16.81
C TRP A 159 -3.56 -11.29 -16.60
N ALA A 160 -2.53 -11.76 -17.31
CA ALA A 160 -1.17 -11.23 -17.17
C ALA A 160 -1.09 -9.73 -17.52
N ILE A 161 -1.76 -9.34 -18.61
CA ILE A 161 -1.85 -7.94 -19.04
C ILE A 161 -2.57 -7.08 -17.98
N LEU A 162 -3.75 -7.52 -17.53
CA LEU A 162 -4.55 -6.81 -16.53
C LEU A 162 -3.81 -6.67 -15.21
N HIS A 163 -3.15 -7.74 -14.75
CA HIS A 163 -2.37 -7.77 -13.52
C HIS A 163 -1.25 -6.72 -13.53
N HIS A 164 -0.41 -6.71 -14.58
CA HIS A 164 0.68 -5.74 -14.66
C HIS A 164 0.18 -4.30 -14.81
N LEU A 165 -0.87 -4.06 -15.60
CA LEU A 165 -1.47 -2.73 -15.73
C LEU A 165 -2.05 -2.25 -14.39
N TYR A 166 -2.76 -3.13 -13.68
CA TYR A 166 -3.33 -2.84 -12.37
C TYR A 166 -2.24 -2.42 -11.38
N PHE A 167 -1.20 -3.26 -11.20
CA PHE A 167 -0.13 -2.98 -10.24
C PHE A 167 0.63 -1.70 -10.58
N TYR A 168 0.95 -1.47 -11.86
CA TYR A 168 1.64 -0.26 -12.31
C TYR A 168 0.82 1.00 -12.01
N HIS A 169 -0.44 1.03 -12.45
CA HIS A 169 -1.28 2.21 -12.24
C HIS A 169 -1.59 2.44 -10.77
N MET A 170 -1.78 1.37 -9.99
CA MET A 170 -2.05 1.50 -8.56
C MET A 170 -0.83 2.04 -7.79
N GLN A 171 0.37 1.57 -8.10
CA GLN A 171 1.61 2.14 -7.56
C GLN A 171 1.76 3.62 -7.91
N ARG A 172 1.42 4.01 -9.15
CA ARG A 172 1.45 5.40 -9.58
C ARG A 172 0.43 6.27 -8.81
N VAL A 173 -0.77 5.76 -8.52
CA VAL A 173 -1.76 6.48 -7.68
C VAL A 173 -1.23 6.66 -6.26
N GLY A 174 -0.65 5.63 -5.66
CA GLY A 174 0.00 5.72 -4.34
C GLY A 174 1.09 6.80 -4.31
N MET A 175 1.98 6.78 -5.31
CA MET A 175 3.04 7.79 -5.46
C MET A 175 2.48 9.20 -5.61
N LYS A 176 1.42 9.39 -6.41
CA LYS A 176 0.78 10.70 -6.59
C LYS A 176 0.25 11.24 -5.26
N LEU A 177 -0.48 10.40 -4.51
CA LEU A 177 -1.00 10.76 -3.21
C LEU A 177 0.14 11.08 -2.22
N ARG A 178 1.21 10.28 -2.22
CA ARG A 178 2.41 10.52 -1.41
C ARG A 178 3.00 11.90 -1.68
N VAL A 179 3.23 12.24 -2.94
CA VAL A 179 3.80 13.52 -3.36
C VAL A 179 2.88 14.69 -3.01
N ALA A 180 1.57 14.55 -3.23
CA ALA A 180 0.59 15.58 -2.88
C ALA A 180 0.58 15.87 -1.38
N VAL A 181 0.59 14.84 -0.54
CA VAL A 181 0.61 15.00 0.92
C VAL A 181 1.94 15.59 1.41
N CYS A 182 3.08 15.19 0.82
CA CYS A 182 4.38 15.82 1.10
C CYS A 182 4.33 17.34 0.83
N HIS A 183 3.74 17.74 -0.31
CA HIS A 183 3.56 19.14 -0.66
C HIS A 183 2.73 19.89 0.40
N MET A 184 1.57 19.34 0.79
CA MET A 184 0.72 19.95 1.82
C MET A 184 1.43 20.10 3.17
N ILE A 185 2.15 19.05 3.62
CA ILE A 185 2.91 19.10 4.87
C ILE A 185 3.99 20.18 4.80
N TYR A 186 4.70 20.27 3.68
CA TYR A 186 5.73 21.28 3.47
C TYR A 186 5.14 22.70 3.49
N CYS A 187 4.09 22.96 2.70
CA CYS A 187 3.39 24.26 2.70
C CYS A 187 2.86 24.64 4.08
N LYS A 188 2.27 23.68 4.81
CA LYS A 188 1.80 23.89 6.19
C LYS A 188 2.95 24.27 7.11
N SER A 189 4.08 23.56 7.03
CA SER A 189 5.24 23.81 7.89
C SER A 189 5.80 25.24 7.76
N LEU A 190 5.69 25.84 6.58
CA LEU A 190 6.12 27.23 6.32
C LEU A 190 5.14 28.29 6.86
N ARG A 191 3.94 27.89 7.27
CA ARG A 191 2.87 28.79 7.73
C ARG A 191 2.50 28.61 9.20
N LEU A 192 3.15 27.70 9.93
CA LEU A 192 2.86 27.44 11.33
C LEU A 192 3.18 28.66 12.21
N SER A 193 2.28 28.96 13.15
CA SER A 193 2.54 29.97 14.19
C SER A 193 3.63 29.51 15.18
N SER A 194 4.26 30.44 15.87
CA SER A 194 5.28 30.13 16.88
C SER A 194 4.72 29.27 18.03
N SER A 195 3.47 29.50 18.45
CA SER A 195 2.79 28.66 19.44
C SER A 195 2.55 27.24 18.92
N ALA A 196 2.10 27.10 17.66
CA ALA A 196 1.93 25.79 17.03
C ALA A 196 3.26 25.04 16.83
N MET A 197 4.37 25.75 16.58
CA MET A 197 5.72 25.16 16.57
C MET A 197 6.13 24.63 17.95
N GLY A 198 5.59 25.16 19.06
CA GLY A 198 5.75 24.57 20.38
C GLY A 198 5.01 23.24 20.55
N LYS A 199 3.88 23.07 19.85
CA LYS A 199 3.04 21.85 19.87
C LYS A 199 3.58 20.71 18.99
N THR A 200 4.49 20.99 18.04
CA THR A 200 5.07 19.98 17.14
C THR A 200 6.58 20.12 16.96
N THR A 201 7.32 19.00 17.04
CA THR A 201 8.79 19.03 16.90
C THR A 201 9.22 18.80 15.45
N THR A 202 10.38 19.32 15.06
CA THR A 202 11.00 19.03 13.75
C THR A 202 11.11 17.52 13.49
N GLY A 203 11.41 16.73 14.53
CA GLY A 203 11.45 15.27 14.43
C GLY A 203 10.09 14.63 14.09
N GLN A 204 8.98 15.17 14.62
CA GLN A 204 7.64 14.71 14.26
C GLN A 204 7.32 15.00 12.79
N ILE A 205 7.66 16.20 12.29
CA ILE A 205 7.46 16.57 10.88
C ILE A 205 8.27 15.64 9.96
N VAL A 206 9.54 15.38 10.30
CA VAL A 206 10.39 14.45 9.54
C VAL A 206 9.81 13.02 9.57
N ASN A 207 9.27 12.57 10.71
CA ASN A 207 8.62 11.26 10.79
C ASN A 207 7.34 11.19 9.92
N LEU A 208 6.54 12.26 9.87
CA LEU A 208 5.39 12.31 8.96
C LEU A 208 5.84 12.13 7.51
N LEU A 209 6.86 12.88 7.08
CA LEU A 209 7.36 12.86 5.70
C LEU A 209 8.05 11.55 5.32
N SER A 210 8.73 10.89 6.27
CA SER A 210 9.53 9.69 6.01
C SER A 210 8.80 8.38 6.27
N ASN A 211 7.82 8.33 7.17
CA ASN A 211 7.15 7.09 7.56
C ASN A 211 5.66 7.10 7.19
N ASP A 212 4.92 8.12 7.64
CA ASP A 212 3.46 8.17 7.47
C ASP A 212 3.07 8.31 5.99
N VAL A 213 3.77 9.16 5.24
CA VAL A 213 3.49 9.41 3.82
C VAL A 213 3.83 8.19 2.94
N ASN A 214 4.83 7.39 3.31
CA ASN A 214 5.17 6.14 2.61
C ASN A 214 4.11 5.04 2.75
N ARG A 215 3.16 5.15 3.70
CA ARG A 215 2.05 4.19 3.82
C ARG A 215 1.07 4.27 2.65
N PHE A 216 1.00 5.42 1.98
CA PHE A 216 0.11 5.62 0.83
C PHE A 216 0.49 4.75 -0.38
N ASP A 217 1.80 4.55 -0.61
CA ASP A 217 2.28 3.65 -1.67
C ASP A 217 1.86 2.20 -1.41
N GLN A 218 1.96 1.76 -0.14
CA GLN A 218 1.65 0.39 0.25
C GLN A 218 0.15 0.11 0.26
N VAL A 219 -0.66 1.03 0.81
CA VAL A 219 -2.11 0.83 0.90
C VAL A 219 -2.77 0.86 -0.48
N ALA A 220 -2.28 1.72 -1.39
CA ALA A 220 -2.82 1.80 -2.75
C ALA A 220 -2.80 0.41 -3.40
N MET A 221 -1.65 -0.28 -3.38
CA MET A 221 -1.46 -1.60 -3.98
C MET A 221 -2.51 -2.64 -3.56
N PHE A 222 -2.92 -2.62 -2.29
CA PHE A 222 -3.81 -3.64 -1.73
C PHE A 222 -5.26 -3.19 -1.54
N LEU A 223 -5.58 -1.93 -1.78
CA LEU A 223 -6.88 -1.33 -1.42
C LEU A 223 -8.08 -2.08 -2.02
N HIS A 224 -8.01 -2.47 -3.30
CA HIS A 224 -9.15 -3.14 -3.94
C HIS A 224 -9.35 -4.59 -3.48
N TYR A 225 -8.35 -5.22 -2.87
CA TYR A 225 -8.52 -6.57 -2.33
C TYR A 225 -9.43 -6.63 -1.10
N LEU A 226 -9.72 -5.48 -0.47
CA LEU A 226 -10.64 -5.41 0.68
C LEU A 226 -12.08 -5.79 0.30
N TRP A 227 -12.54 -5.40 -0.88
CA TRP A 227 -13.88 -5.75 -1.39
C TRP A 227 -13.83 -6.91 -2.38
N MET A 228 -12.74 -7.05 -3.15
CA MET A 228 -12.56 -8.18 -4.07
C MET A 228 -12.38 -9.51 -3.35
N GLY A 229 -11.72 -9.55 -2.19
CA GLY A 229 -11.53 -10.78 -1.42
C GLY A 229 -12.86 -11.47 -1.06
N PRO A 230 -13.78 -10.79 -0.34
CA PRO A 230 -15.10 -11.33 -0.03
C PRO A 230 -15.90 -11.70 -1.29
N LEU A 231 -15.86 -10.85 -2.33
CA LEU A 231 -16.58 -11.09 -3.58
C LEU A 231 -16.09 -12.38 -4.27
N GLN A 232 -14.77 -12.59 -4.30
CA GLN A 232 -14.18 -13.78 -4.89
C GLN A 232 -14.49 -15.04 -4.08
N VAL A 233 -14.49 -14.97 -2.75
CA VAL A 233 -14.93 -16.06 -1.88
C VAL A 233 -16.36 -16.48 -2.21
N VAL A 234 -17.28 -15.52 -2.36
CA VAL A 234 -18.68 -15.80 -2.74
C VAL A 234 -18.76 -16.42 -4.13
N ALA A 235 -18.09 -15.84 -5.13
CA ALA A 235 -18.11 -16.33 -6.51
C ALA A 235 -17.56 -17.75 -6.64
N VAL A 236 -16.40 -18.03 -6.02
CA VAL A 236 -15.80 -19.37 -6.06
C VAL A 236 -16.65 -20.37 -5.28
N THR A 237 -17.25 -19.98 -4.16
CA THR A 237 -18.16 -20.85 -3.41
C THR A 237 -19.38 -21.23 -4.25
N ALA A 238 -19.96 -20.28 -4.99
CA ALA A 238 -21.08 -20.56 -5.90
C ALA A 238 -20.69 -21.53 -7.03
N LEU A 239 -19.48 -21.39 -7.58
CA LEU A 239 -18.96 -22.31 -8.61
C LEU A 239 -18.68 -23.70 -8.03
N LEU A 240 -18.06 -23.77 -6.85
CA LEU A 240 -17.82 -25.04 -6.16
C LEU A 240 -19.13 -25.75 -5.81
N TRP A 241 -20.15 -25.01 -5.36
CA TRP A 241 -21.48 -25.57 -5.09
C TRP A 241 -22.09 -26.21 -6.35
N LYS A 242 -21.87 -25.60 -7.53
CA LYS A 242 -22.33 -26.18 -8.79
C LYS A 242 -21.62 -27.49 -9.16
N GLU A 243 -20.33 -27.61 -8.85
CA GLU A 243 -19.53 -28.79 -9.22
C GLU A 243 -19.66 -29.96 -8.24
N ILE A 244 -19.70 -29.70 -6.93
CA ILE A 244 -19.66 -30.74 -5.87
C ILE A 244 -20.78 -30.59 -4.81
N GLY A 245 -21.71 -29.66 -4.99
CA GLY A 245 -22.84 -29.47 -4.07
C GLY A 245 -22.42 -29.02 -2.67
N MET A 246 -23.12 -29.55 -1.67
CA MET A 246 -23.00 -29.14 -0.26
C MET A 246 -21.61 -29.40 0.35
N SER A 247 -20.85 -30.34 -0.22
CA SER A 247 -19.49 -30.70 0.21
C SER A 247 -18.54 -29.49 0.24
N CYS A 248 -18.77 -28.48 -0.61
CA CYS A 248 -17.93 -27.29 -0.66
C CYS A 248 -17.96 -26.48 0.64
N LEU A 249 -19.07 -26.51 1.39
CA LEU A 249 -19.22 -25.74 2.63
C LEU A 249 -18.22 -26.17 3.71
N ALA A 250 -17.87 -27.45 3.77
CA ALA A 250 -16.88 -27.96 4.70
C ALA A 250 -15.49 -27.33 4.43
N GLY A 251 -15.09 -27.25 3.15
CA GLY A 251 -13.88 -26.55 2.73
C GLY A 251 -13.90 -25.05 3.06
N MET A 252 -15.05 -24.39 2.85
CA MET A 252 -15.21 -22.98 3.18
C MET A 252 -15.19 -22.70 4.69
N ALA A 253 -15.74 -23.62 5.51
CA ALA A 253 -15.64 -23.53 6.97
C ALA A 253 -14.18 -23.60 7.43
N VAL A 254 -13.38 -24.49 6.83
CA VAL A 254 -11.94 -24.58 7.09
C VAL A 254 -11.23 -23.27 6.74
N LEU A 255 -11.56 -22.65 5.60
CA LEU A 255 -11.00 -21.35 5.21
C LEU A 255 -11.28 -20.30 6.30
N ILE A 256 -12.53 -20.17 6.75
CA ILE A 256 -12.93 -19.20 7.77
C ILE A 256 -12.17 -19.43 9.08
N ILE A 257 -12.11 -20.69 9.56
CA ILE A 257 -11.40 -21.05 10.80
C ILE A 257 -9.91 -20.69 10.70
N LEU A 258 -9.28 -21.00 9.56
CA LEU A 258 -7.86 -20.74 9.37
C LEU A 258 -7.55 -19.25 9.19
N LEU A 259 -8.46 -18.47 8.58
CA LEU A 259 -8.33 -17.01 8.53
C LEU A 259 -8.41 -16.38 9.93
N LEU A 260 -9.32 -16.85 10.79
CA LEU A 260 -9.40 -16.41 12.19
C LEU A 260 -8.14 -16.77 12.97
N LEU A 261 -7.60 -17.97 12.75
CA LEU A 261 -6.35 -18.43 13.36
C LEU A 261 -5.16 -17.56 12.91
N GLN A 262 -5.06 -17.25 11.61
CA GLN A 262 -4.03 -16.35 11.09
C GLN A 262 -4.14 -14.94 11.66
N SER A 263 -5.35 -14.42 11.83
CA SER A 263 -5.58 -13.13 12.50
C SER A 263 -5.10 -13.15 13.95
N CYS A 264 -5.37 -14.24 14.68
CA CYS A 264 -4.86 -14.43 16.04
C CYS A 264 -3.33 -14.46 16.09
N PHE A 265 -2.69 -15.20 15.16
CA PHE A 265 -1.23 -15.18 15.01
C PHE A 265 -0.70 -13.79 14.67
N GLY A 266 -1.39 -13.02 13.84
CA GLY A 266 -1.06 -11.63 13.53
C GLY A 266 -1.07 -10.72 14.76
N MET A 267 -2.10 -10.82 15.60
CA MET A 267 -2.19 -10.05 16.86
C MET A 267 -1.07 -10.45 17.84
N LEU A 268 -0.82 -11.75 18.01
CA LEU A 268 0.24 -12.24 18.87
C LEU A 268 1.62 -11.81 18.36
N PHE A 269 1.84 -11.87 17.04
CA PHE A 269 3.06 -11.40 16.39
C PHE A 269 3.28 -9.90 16.61
N SER A 270 2.24 -9.08 16.51
CA SER A 270 2.30 -7.64 16.81
C SER A 270 2.69 -7.39 18.28
N SER A 271 2.08 -8.09 19.23
CA SER A 271 2.42 -7.99 20.66
C SER A 271 3.87 -8.38 20.94
N LEU A 272 4.37 -9.47 20.34
CA LEU A 272 5.77 -9.87 20.49
C LEU A 272 6.72 -8.86 19.87
N ARG A 273 6.39 -8.27 18.72
CA ARG A 273 7.19 -7.25 18.06
C ARG A 273 7.33 -5.99 18.93
N SER A 274 6.24 -5.55 19.57
CA SER A 274 6.28 -4.45 20.54
C SER A 274 7.21 -4.74 21.73
N LYS A 275 7.13 -5.95 22.29
CA LYS A 275 8.02 -6.38 23.38
C LYS A 275 9.48 -6.47 22.95
N THR A 276 9.74 -6.91 21.72
CA THR A 276 11.09 -6.91 21.14
C THR A 276 11.62 -5.49 21.02
N ALA A 277 10.82 -4.54 20.50
CA ALA A 277 11.23 -3.14 20.36
C ALA A 277 11.65 -2.53 21.72
N ALA A 278 10.84 -2.72 22.77
CA ALA A 278 11.19 -2.23 24.11
C ALA A 278 12.53 -2.80 24.64
N LEU A 279 12.79 -4.09 24.43
CA LEU A 279 14.06 -4.71 24.83
C LEU A 279 15.24 -4.22 23.98
N THR A 280 15.02 -3.97 22.69
CA THR A 280 16.03 -3.39 21.80
C THR A 280 16.36 -1.96 22.23
N ASP A 281 15.37 -1.16 22.59
CA ASP A 281 15.55 0.21 23.08
C ASP A 281 16.36 0.24 24.38
N ASP A 282 16.04 -0.64 25.35
CA ASP A 282 16.82 -0.80 26.58
C ASP A 282 18.29 -1.12 26.29
N ARG A 283 18.54 -2.08 25.39
CA ARG A 283 19.90 -2.47 25.00
C ARG A 283 20.66 -1.32 24.33
N ILE A 284 20.01 -0.61 23.40
CA ILE A 284 20.62 0.52 22.68
C ILE A 284 20.93 1.66 23.65
N ARG A 285 20.02 1.98 24.57
CA ARG A 285 20.23 2.98 25.62
C ARG A 285 21.42 2.64 26.51
N THR A 286 21.46 1.43 27.09
CA THR A 286 22.60 1.00 27.92
C THR A 286 23.91 1.03 27.14
N MET A 287 23.91 0.59 25.88
CA MET A 287 25.10 0.64 25.03
C MET A 287 25.57 2.09 24.79
N SER A 288 24.63 3.02 24.58
CA SER A 288 24.95 4.44 24.43
C SER A 288 25.58 5.01 25.69
N GLU A 289 25.01 4.76 26.87
CA GLU A 289 25.55 5.23 28.15
C GLU A 289 26.98 4.72 28.40
N VAL A 290 27.25 3.44 28.10
CA VAL A 290 28.59 2.84 28.22
C VAL A 290 29.59 3.49 27.26
N ILE A 291 29.19 3.78 26.03
CA ILE A 291 30.06 4.43 25.03
C ILE A 291 30.35 5.87 25.44
N THR A 292 29.35 6.62 25.89
CA THR A 292 29.54 7.99 26.40
C THR A 292 30.46 8.00 27.63
N GLY A 293 30.34 7.01 28.51
CA GLY A 293 31.16 6.85 29.72
C GLY A 293 32.45 6.04 29.55
N ILE A 294 32.92 5.78 28.32
CA ILE A 294 33.94 4.74 28.06
C ILE A 294 35.26 4.95 28.80
N ARG A 295 35.66 6.22 29.01
CA ARG A 295 36.89 6.55 29.75
C ARG A 295 36.82 6.06 31.20
N THR A 296 35.69 6.27 31.86
CA THR A 296 35.47 5.82 33.25
C THR A 296 35.40 4.29 33.33
N VAL A 297 34.75 3.65 32.37
CA VAL A 297 34.67 2.19 32.28
C VAL A 297 36.08 1.58 32.15
N LYS A 298 36.92 2.15 31.29
CA LYS A 298 38.32 1.74 31.07
C LYS A 298 39.19 1.99 32.30
N MET A 299 39.07 3.15 32.94
CA MET A 299 39.84 3.50 34.13
C MET A 299 39.57 2.55 35.31
N ASN A 300 38.34 2.04 35.42
CA ASN A 300 37.93 1.12 36.49
C ASN A 300 37.94 -0.36 36.08
N ALA A 301 38.40 -0.70 34.86
CA ALA A 301 38.40 -2.06 34.32
C ALA A 301 37.02 -2.76 34.37
N TRP A 302 35.93 -2.01 34.16
CA TRP A 302 34.55 -2.52 34.23
C TRP A 302 34.06 -3.17 32.93
N GLU A 303 34.92 -3.39 31.93
CA GLU A 303 34.47 -3.84 30.61
C GLU A 303 33.76 -5.19 30.68
N LYS A 304 34.28 -6.14 31.46
CA LYS A 304 33.67 -7.47 31.61
C LYS A 304 32.26 -7.39 32.19
N SER A 305 32.06 -6.58 33.23
CA SER A 305 30.76 -6.38 33.88
C SER A 305 29.72 -5.79 32.93
N PHE A 306 30.10 -4.80 32.11
CA PHE A 306 29.21 -4.21 31.11
C PHE A 306 28.95 -5.15 29.91
N ILE A 307 29.95 -5.91 29.47
CA ILE A 307 29.77 -6.96 28.45
C ILE A 307 28.73 -7.97 28.93
N ASP A 308 28.82 -8.42 30.18
CA ASP A 308 27.87 -9.37 30.74
C ASP A 308 26.46 -8.78 30.85
N LEU A 309 26.34 -7.51 31.26
CA LEU A 309 25.05 -6.80 31.30
C LEU A 309 24.40 -6.73 29.91
N ILE A 310 25.14 -6.27 28.90
CA ILE A 310 24.66 -6.15 27.52
C ILE A 310 24.31 -7.53 26.95
N THR A 311 25.11 -8.55 27.26
CA THR A 311 24.86 -9.94 26.83
C THR A 311 23.57 -10.49 27.44
N ARG A 312 23.27 -10.18 28.72
CA ARG A 312 21.99 -10.55 29.35
C ARG A 312 20.80 -9.88 28.66
N LEU A 313 20.90 -8.58 28.36
CA LEU A 313 19.86 -7.86 27.61
C LEU A 313 19.65 -8.48 26.23
N ARG A 314 20.74 -8.76 25.51
CA ARG A 314 20.71 -9.40 24.19
C ARG A 314 20.09 -10.79 24.24
N ARG A 315 20.34 -11.60 25.27
CA ARG A 315 19.71 -12.92 25.43
C ARG A 315 18.19 -12.82 25.58
N LYS A 316 17.70 -11.86 26.39
CA LYS A 316 16.26 -11.60 26.54
C LYS A 316 15.63 -11.14 25.22
N GLU A 317 16.30 -10.23 24.51
CA GLU A 317 15.90 -9.74 23.19
C GLU A 317 15.81 -10.89 22.17
N ILE A 318 16.87 -11.70 22.04
CA ILE A 318 16.92 -12.85 21.12
C ILE A 318 15.83 -13.87 21.43
N SER A 319 15.54 -14.16 22.71
CA SER A 319 14.45 -15.07 23.07
C SER A 319 13.08 -14.61 22.54
N ARG A 320 12.81 -13.29 22.58
CA ARG A 320 11.57 -12.71 22.03
C ARG A 320 11.58 -12.68 20.50
N ILE A 321 12.72 -12.33 19.89
CA ILE A 321 12.91 -12.39 18.44
C ILE A 321 12.64 -13.80 17.93
N LEU A 322 13.18 -14.83 18.60
CA LEU A 322 13.02 -16.22 18.20
C LEU A 322 11.55 -16.65 18.24
N LYS A 323 10.81 -16.32 19.31
CA LYS A 323 9.35 -16.57 19.39
C LYS A 323 8.58 -15.86 18.27
N SER A 324 8.94 -14.61 17.97
CA SER A 324 8.35 -13.84 16.87
C SER A 324 8.65 -14.47 15.50
N SER A 325 9.87 -14.97 15.31
CA SER A 325 10.29 -15.68 14.10
C SER A 325 9.54 -16.99 13.90
N TYR A 326 9.34 -17.79 14.97
CA TYR A 326 8.53 -19.00 14.89
C TYR A 326 7.08 -18.72 14.49
N LEU A 327 6.44 -17.69 15.07
CA LEU A 327 5.09 -17.29 14.66
C LEU A 327 5.03 -16.85 13.21
N ARG A 328 6.03 -16.10 12.74
CA ARG A 328 6.12 -15.71 11.31
C ARG A 328 6.25 -16.93 10.41
N GLY A 329 7.09 -17.89 10.80
CA GLY A 329 7.24 -19.17 10.10
C GLY A 329 5.95 -19.98 10.06
N MET A 330 5.24 -20.06 11.20
CA MET A 330 3.92 -20.70 11.28
C MET A 330 2.90 -20.04 10.36
N ASN A 331 2.83 -18.69 10.34
CA ASN A 331 1.90 -17.98 9.46
C ASN A 331 2.19 -18.25 7.97
N LEU A 332 3.48 -18.26 7.58
CA LEU A 332 3.89 -18.60 6.22
C LEU A 332 3.59 -20.07 5.88
N ALA A 333 3.83 -21.00 6.81
CA ALA A 333 3.49 -22.41 6.63
C ALA A 333 1.98 -22.58 6.44
N SER A 334 1.16 -21.93 7.27
CA SER A 334 -0.30 -21.93 7.13
C SER A 334 -0.75 -21.49 5.74
N PHE A 335 -0.13 -20.47 5.15
CA PHE A 335 -0.43 -20.02 3.79
C PHE A 335 -0.29 -21.12 2.73
N PHE A 336 0.74 -21.98 2.83
CA PHE A 336 0.93 -23.11 1.91
C PHE A 336 0.03 -24.31 2.23
N THR A 337 -0.31 -24.51 3.50
CA THR A 337 -1.06 -25.70 3.94
C THR A 337 -2.58 -25.51 3.82
N ILE A 338 -3.10 -24.28 3.91
CA ILE A 338 -4.55 -23.98 3.89
C ILE A 338 -5.26 -24.61 2.69
N SER A 339 -4.76 -24.41 1.46
CA SER A 339 -5.42 -24.97 0.28
C SER A 339 -5.46 -26.49 0.29
N LYS A 340 -4.41 -27.14 0.80
CA LYS A 340 -4.33 -28.61 0.88
C LYS A 340 -5.30 -29.18 1.90
N ILE A 341 -5.43 -28.56 3.09
CA ILE A 341 -6.42 -28.96 4.09
C ILE A 341 -7.84 -28.75 3.54
N MET A 342 -8.10 -27.60 2.90
CA MET A 342 -9.40 -27.33 2.29
C MET A 342 -9.77 -28.40 1.24
N ILE A 343 -8.85 -28.71 0.32
CA ILE A 343 -9.06 -29.75 -0.70
C ILE A 343 -9.34 -31.11 -0.04
N PHE A 344 -8.53 -31.50 0.94
CA PHE A 344 -8.69 -32.77 1.65
C PHE A 344 -10.05 -32.89 2.35
N VAL A 345 -10.43 -31.89 3.15
CA VAL A 345 -11.71 -31.88 3.87
C VAL A 345 -12.90 -31.87 2.89
N THR A 346 -12.79 -31.13 1.79
CA THR A 346 -13.85 -31.06 0.77
C THR A 346 -14.09 -32.42 0.11
N PHE A 347 -13.03 -33.13 -0.30
CA PHE A 347 -13.19 -34.44 -0.94
C PHE A 347 -13.63 -35.53 0.03
N ILE A 348 -13.11 -35.56 1.25
CA ILE A 348 -13.58 -36.51 2.29
C ILE A 348 -15.08 -36.28 2.57
N THR A 349 -15.51 -35.03 2.71
CA THR A 349 -16.94 -34.72 2.93
C THR A 349 -17.78 -35.18 1.73
N ASN A 350 -17.26 -35.03 0.52
CA ASN A 350 -17.96 -35.47 -0.68
C ASN A 350 -18.10 -36.99 -0.79
N GLU A 351 -17.05 -37.72 -0.40
CA GLU A 351 -17.09 -39.19 -0.32
C GLU A 351 -18.10 -39.65 0.73
N LEU A 352 -18.17 -38.99 1.89
CA LEU A 352 -19.16 -39.27 2.95
C LEU A 352 -20.60 -38.98 2.53
N LEU A 353 -20.81 -38.12 1.52
CA LEU A 353 -22.11 -37.79 0.95
C LEU A 353 -22.49 -38.70 -0.24
N ASP A 354 -21.68 -39.74 -0.51
CA ASP A 354 -21.86 -40.70 -1.62
C ASP A 354 -21.96 -40.05 -3.02
N ASN A 355 -21.38 -38.85 -3.17
CA ASN A 355 -21.36 -38.15 -4.45
C ASN A 355 -20.21 -38.66 -5.32
N ARG A 356 -20.53 -39.21 -6.50
CA ARG A 356 -19.50 -39.63 -7.48
C ARG A 356 -18.82 -38.41 -8.10
N ILE A 357 -17.48 -38.38 -8.06
CA ILE A 357 -16.67 -37.30 -8.62
C ILE A 357 -15.95 -37.79 -9.87
N THR A 358 -16.01 -37.01 -10.95
CA THR A 358 -15.21 -37.19 -12.16
C THR A 358 -13.84 -36.50 -12.03
N ALA A 359 -12.83 -36.90 -12.82
CA ALA A 359 -11.51 -36.26 -12.71
C ALA A 359 -11.55 -34.80 -13.21
N SER A 360 -12.41 -34.47 -14.18
CA SER A 360 -12.68 -33.08 -14.58
C SER A 360 -13.21 -32.23 -13.41
N GLN A 361 -14.16 -32.73 -12.62
CA GLN A 361 -14.65 -32.04 -11.42
C GLN A 361 -13.57 -31.87 -10.35
N VAL A 362 -12.80 -32.93 -10.05
CA VAL A 362 -11.68 -32.86 -9.10
C VAL A 362 -10.71 -31.74 -9.48
N PHE A 363 -10.36 -31.68 -10.77
CA PHE A 363 -9.40 -30.70 -11.28
C PHE A 363 -9.93 -29.27 -11.13
N VAL A 364 -11.19 -29.02 -11.51
CA VAL A 364 -11.84 -27.70 -11.35
C VAL A 364 -11.86 -27.27 -9.88
N VAL A 365 -12.27 -28.17 -8.98
CA VAL A 365 -12.35 -27.90 -7.54
C VAL A 365 -10.99 -27.53 -6.96
N VAL A 366 -9.96 -28.31 -7.28
CA VAL A 366 -8.59 -28.05 -6.81
C VAL A 366 -8.11 -26.68 -7.29
N MET A 367 -8.30 -26.36 -8.56
CA MET A 367 -7.86 -25.09 -9.11
C MET A 367 -8.66 -23.88 -8.59
N LEU A 368 -9.97 -24.02 -8.38
CA LEU A 368 -10.80 -23.00 -7.76
C LEU A 368 -10.38 -22.71 -6.31
N ILE A 369 -10.08 -23.75 -5.53
CA ILE A 369 -9.56 -23.58 -4.16
C ILE A 369 -8.17 -22.92 -4.18
N GLU A 370 -7.29 -23.30 -5.11
CA GLU A 370 -5.97 -22.65 -5.25
C GLU A 370 -6.07 -21.19 -5.71
N ALA A 371 -7.08 -20.83 -6.51
CA ALA A 371 -7.34 -19.43 -6.87
C ALA A 371 -7.69 -18.58 -5.64
N LEU A 372 -8.46 -19.13 -4.68
CA LEU A 372 -8.80 -18.44 -3.43
C LEU A 372 -7.60 -18.19 -2.52
N ARG A 373 -6.56 -19.03 -2.60
CA ARG A 373 -5.42 -19.00 -1.67
C ARG A 373 -4.73 -17.63 -1.64
N PHE A 374 -4.39 -17.06 -2.79
CA PHE A 374 -3.68 -15.77 -2.81
C PHE A 374 -4.58 -14.62 -2.34
N SER A 375 -5.78 -14.52 -2.89
CA SER A 375 -6.64 -13.37 -2.63
C SER A 375 -7.17 -13.36 -1.20
N SER A 376 -7.56 -14.52 -0.67
CA SER A 376 -8.19 -14.62 0.66
C SER A 376 -7.16 -14.70 1.79
N THR A 377 -6.07 -15.43 1.60
CA THR A 377 -5.10 -15.74 2.67
C THR A 377 -3.92 -14.78 2.70
N LEU A 378 -3.58 -14.13 1.58
CA LEU A 378 -2.44 -13.22 1.49
C LEU A 378 -2.89 -11.77 1.27
N TYR A 379 -3.59 -11.48 0.17
CA TYR A 379 -3.91 -10.09 -0.18
C TYR A 379 -4.95 -9.44 0.72
N PHE A 380 -6.02 -10.15 1.10
CA PHE A 380 -7.03 -9.58 1.99
C PHE A 380 -6.48 -9.20 3.38
N PRO A 381 -5.74 -10.07 4.10
CA PRO A 381 -5.13 -9.68 5.38
C PRO A 381 -4.13 -8.52 5.24
N MET A 382 -3.32 -8.51 4.17
CA MET A 382 -2.42 -7.38 3.90
C MET A 382 -3.19 -6.08 3.62
N ALA A 383 -4.31 -6.14 2.90
CA ALA A 383 -5.15 -4.98 2.67
C ALA A 383 -5.68 -4.40 3.99
N VAL A 384 -6.19 -5.25 4.89
CA VAL A 384 -6.66 -4.84 6.21
C VAL A 384 -5.53 -4.21 7.03
N GLU A 385 -4.34 -4.84 7.05
CA GLU A 385 -3.15 -4.30 7.73
C GLU A 385 -2.80 -2.91 7.19
N LYS A 386 -2.62 -2.76 5.87
CA LYS A 386 -2.18 -1.50 5.27
C LYS A 386 -3.23 -0.39 5.38
N VAL A 387 -4.51 -0.71 5.29
CA VAL A 387 -5.58 0.25 5.55
C VAL A 387 -5.54 0.73 7.00
N SER A 388 -5.36 -0.19 7.97
CA SER A 388 -5.29 0.20 9.38
C SER A 388 -4.11 1.14 9.67
N GLU A 389 -2.94 0.87 9.10
CA GLU A 389 -1.76 1.75 9.22
C GLU A 389 -2.00 3.12 8.55
N ALA A 390 -2.57 3.12 7.34
CA ALA A 390 -2.85 4.35 6.60
C ALA A 390 -3.87 5.24 7.32
N VAL A 391 -4.90 4.68 7.97
CA VAL A 391 -5.88 5.44 8.74
C VAL A 391 -5.23 6.17 9.92
N VAL A 392 -4.29 5.51 10.64
CA VAL A 392 -3.55 6.14 11.73
C VAL A 392 -2.65 7.26 11.20
N SER A 393 -1.97 7.04 10.07
CA SER A 393 -1.14 8.06 9.42
C SER A 393 -1.96 9.26 8.94
N ILE A 394 -3.11 9.03 8.28
CA ILE A 394 -4.04 10.09 7.88
C ILE A 394 -4.49 10.91 9.09
N ARG A 395 -4.77 10.26 10.23
CA ARG A 395 -5.16 10.97 11.46
C ARG A 395 -4.04 11.88 11.98
N ARG A 396 -2.79 11.40 11.98
CA ARG A 396 -1.63 12.21 12.41
C ARG A 396 -1.39 13.41 11.49
N ILE A 397 -1.45 13.17 10.18
CA ILE A 397 -1.32 14.23 9.16
C ILE A 397 -2.46 15.24 9.29
N LYS A 398 -3.71 14.78 9.47
CA LYS A 398 -4.87 15.65 9.73
C LYS A 398 -4.60 16.57 10.92
N ASN A 399 -4.18 16.00 12.05
CA ASN A 399 -3.93 16.77 13.26
C ASN A 399 -2.81 17.82 13.05
N PHE A 400 -1.76 17.48 12.31
CA PHE A 400 -0.71 18.43 11.93
C PHE A 400 -1.22 19.55 11.02
N LEU A 401 -2.04 19.21 10.01
CA LEU A 401 -2.63 20.19 9.08
C LEU A 401 -3.62 21.15 9.75
N LEU A 402 -4.15 20.81 10.92
CA LEU A 402 -5.08 21.64 11.69
C LEU A 402 -4.39 22.54 12.72
N LEU A 403 -3.07 22.48 12.85
CA LEU A 403 -2.32 23.40 13.72
C LEU A 403 -2.46 24.86 13.29
N ASP A 404 -2.35 25.77 14.25
CA ASP A 404 -2.58 27.20 14.06
C ASP A 404 -1.54 27.83 13.12
N GLU A 405 -2.01 28.56 12.12
CA GLU A 405 -1.17 29.28 11.15
C GLU A 405 -0.92 30.72 11.58
N ILE A 406 0.18 31.30 11.10
CA ILE A 406 0.45 32.74 11.23
C ILE A 406 -0.67 33.49 10.49
N PRO A 407 -1.38 34.43 11.14
CA PRO A 407 -2.40 35.22 10.46
C PRO A 407 -1.75 35.99 9.29
N GLN A 408 -2.33 35.87 8.10
CA GLN A 408 -1.90 36.67 6.95
C GLN A 408 -2.29 38.12 7.20
N VAL A 409 -1.32 38.92 7.65
CA VAL A 409 -1.48 40.38 7.73
C VAL A 409 -1.35 40.93 6.32
N ASN A 410 -2.45 41.44 5.77
CA ASN A 410 -2.41 42.22 4.54
C ASN A 410 -1.77 43.58 4.84
N THR A 411 -0.45 43.66 4.73
CA THR A 411 0.27 44.94 4.79
C THR A 411 -0.10 45.74 3.55
N GLN A 412 -1.09 46.63 3.66
CA GLN A 412 -1.24 47.71 2.70
C GLN A 412 -0.01 48.61 2.85
N LEU A 413 0.67 48.94 1.74
CA LEU A 413 1.75 49.92 1.79
C LEU A 413 1.17 51.25 2.29
N PRO A 414 1.76 51.88 3.33
CA PRO A 414 1.34 53.20 3.74
C PRO A 414 1.65 54.21 2.62
N SER A 415 0.78 55.22 2.48
CA SER A 415 1.05 56.36 1.58
C SER A 415 2.27 57.15 2.09
N GLU A 416 3.06 57.72 1.17
CA GLU A 416 4.29 58.46 1.50
C GLU A 416 4.04 59.54 2.57
N GLY A 417 4.63 59.37 3.76
CA GLY A 417 4.67 60.40 4.82
C GLY A 417 4.09 60.01 6.18
N GLU A 418 3.39 58.88 6.32
CA GLU A 418 2.87 58.42 7.62
C GLU A 418 3.90 57.59 8.41
N VAL A 419 3.81 57.67 9.74
CA VAL A 419 4.66 56.92 10.68
C VAL A 419 4.66 55.44 10.30
N MET A 420 5.84 54.90 9.92
CA MET A 420 5.91 53.54 9.37
C MET A 420 5.53 52.45 10.37
N VAL A 421 5.79 52.65 11.66
CA VAL A 421 5.43 51.73 12.74
C VAL A 421 5.17 52.55 14.01
N ASP A 422 3.92 52.59 14.46
CA ASP A 422 3.54 53.11 15.78
C ASP A 422 3.08 51.94 16.66
N MET A 423 3.57 51.87 17.90
CA MET A 423 3.20 50.85 18.89
C MET A 423 2.89 51.56 20.20
N GLN A 424 1.61 51.53 20.60
CA GLN A 424 1.14 52.04 21.89
C GLN A 424 0.51 50.90 22.69
N ASP A 425 0.78 50.86 24.00
CA ASP A 425 0.20 49.91 24.96
C ASP A 425 0.28 48.42 24.57
N PHE A 426 1.42 47.98 24.04
CA PHE A 426 1.62 46.59 23.60
C PHE A 426 1.90 45.64 24.76
N THR A 427 1.05 44.61 24.89
CA THR A 427 1.27 43.46 25.78
C THR A 427 1.26 42.16 24.98
N ALA A 428 2.22 41.27 25.25
CA ALA A 428 2.33 39.97 24.60
C ALA A 428 2.72 38.87 25.58
N PHE A 429 2.15 37.68 25.38
CA PHE A 429 2.42 36.47 26.15
C PHE A 429 2.73 35.33 25.17
N TRP A 430 3.58 34.40 25.60
CA TRP A 430 3.99 33.25 24.79
C TRP A 430 2.96 32.12 24.76
N ASP A 431 2.18 31.98 25.83
CA ASP A 431 1.14 30.96 25.99
C ASP A 431 -0.25 31.61 26.03
N GLU A 432 -1.27 30.94 25.49
CA GLU A 432 -2.66 31.36 25.65
C GLU A 432 -3.03 31.26 27.14
N VAL A 433 -3.04 32.40 27.83
CA VAL A 433 -3.56 32.50 29.19
C VAL A 433 -5.07 32.27 29.07
N THR A 434 -5.54 31.08 29.46
CA THR A 434 -6.95 30.90 29.79
C THR A 434 -7.25 31.81 30.97
N ASP A 435 -7.87 32.95 30.71
CA ASP A 435 -8.48 33.82 31.72
C ASP A 435 -9.59 33.04 32.44
N LEU A 436 -9.22 32.19 33.39
CA LEU A 436 -10.05 31.94 34.56
C LEU A 436 -9.57 32.94 35.60
N PRO A 437 -10.42 33.89 36.04
CA PRO A 437 -10.03 34.78 37.12
C PRO A 437 -9.69 33.89 38.32
N PHE A 438 -8.46 34.02 38.82
CA PHE A 438 -8.14 33.57 40.16
C PHE A 438 -9.12 34.28 41.08
N GLN A 439 -10.12 33.53 41.54
CA GLN A 439 -11.01 33.99 42.58
C GLN A 439 -10.15 34.04 43.84
N ASP A 440 -9.75 35.25 44.23
CA ASP A 440 -9.13 35.53 45.52
C ASP A 440 -10.00 34.90 46.61
N HIS A 441 -9.53 33.79 47.17
CA HIS A 441 -9.95 33.36 48.48
C HIS A 441 -9.08 34.13 49.48
N ASP A 442 -9.55 35.33 49.84
CA ASP A 442 -9.18 35.97 51.10
C ASP A 442 -9.79 35.18 52.28
N CYS A 443 -8.98 35.06 53.35
CA CYS A 443 -9.16 34.43 54.67
C CYS A 443 -8.70 32.97 54.84
#